data_AF-A0A974YXM4-F1
#
_entry.id   AF-A0A974YXM4-F1
#
_cell.length_a   1.000
_cell.length_b   1.000
_cell.length_c   1.000
_cell.angle_alpha   90.00
_cell.angle_beta   90.00
_cell.angle_gamma   90.00
#
_symmetry.space_group_name_H-M   'P 1'
#
loop_
_entity.id
_entity.type
_entity.pdbx_description
1 polymer ?
#
loop_
_entity_poly.entity_id
_entity_poly.type
_entity_poly.pdbx_seq_one_letter_code
_entity_poly.pdbx_strand_id
1 'polypeptide(L)' 'MARRKTNPIEKVAAALVGGTPLDYLQRVDGTLVVIGPEGRKVVFTAAEVRKAVEKQKVEGIK' A
#
# COMPACT_ATOMS: atom_id res chain seq x y z
N MET A 1 -24.12 -7.69 -2.82
CA MET A 1 -22.67 -7.62 -3.06
C MET A 1 -22.08 -6.48 -2.26
N ALA A 2 -21.34 -6.78 -1.20
CA ALA A 2 -20.73 -5.74 -0.36
C ALA A 2 -19.70 -4.97 -1.19
N ARG A 3 -19.83 -3.64 -1.26
CA ARG A 3 -18.76 -2.75 -1.72
C ARG A 3 -17.54 -3.05 -0.86
N ARG A 4 -16.59 -3.86 -1.34
CA ARG A 4 -15.25 -3.91 -0.75
C ARG A 4 -14.72 -2.49 -0.88
N LYS A 5 -14.79 -1.72 0.21
CA LYS A 5 -13.97 -0.52 0.37
C LYS A 5 -12.55 -1.04 0.24
N THR A 6 -12.00 -1.03 -0.97
CA THR A 6 -10.57 -1.28 -1.17
C THR A 6 -9.90 -0.27 -0.27
N ASN A 7 -9.28 -0.75 0.81
CA ASN A 7 -8.66 0.16 1.76
C ASN A 7 -7.61 0.94 0.95
N PRO A 8 -7.53 2.29 1.08
CA PRO A 8 -6.57 3.08 0.31
C PRO A 8 -5.12 2.56 0.50
N ILE A 9 -4.83 1.97 1.66
CA ILE A 9 -3.56 1.32 1.99
C ILE A 9 -3.28 0.07 1.15
N GLU A 10 -4.29 -0.73 0.79
CA GLU A 10 -4.12 -1.94 -0.01
C GLU A 10 -3.57 -1.57 -1.39
N LYS A 11 -4.16 -0.55 -2.02
CA LYS A 11 -3.68 -0.06 -3.30
C LYS A 11 -2.27 0.51 -3.20
N VAL A 12 -1.96 1.21 -2.12
CA VAL A 12 -0.61 1.77 -1.87
C VAL A 12 0.40 0.65 -1.68
N ALA A 13 0.08 -0.36 -0.88
CA ALA A 13 0.89 -1.55 -0.69
C ALA A 13 1.15 -2.25 -2.03
N ALA A 14 0.11 -2.41 -2.86
CA ALA A 14 0.24 -3.00 -4.19
C ALA A 14 1.14 -2.19 -5.13
N ALA A 15 0.99 -0.87 -5.14
CA ALA A 15 1.84 0.02 -5.92
C ALA A 15 3.31 0.00 -5.45
N LEU A 16 3.54 -0.16 -4.16
CA LEU A 16 4.88 -0.21 -3.56
C LEU A 16 5.61 -1.51 -3.89
N VAL A 17 4.91 -2.65 -3.93
CA VAL A 17 5.51 -3.96 -4.24
C VAL A 17 5.39 -4.35 -5.73
N GLY A 18 4.75 -3.52 -6.55
CA GLY A 18 4.57 -3.75 -7.97
C GLY A 18 3.63 -4.91 -8.32
N GLY A 19 2.67 -5.24 -7.45
CA GLY A 19 1.76 -6.36 -7.63
C GLY A 19 0.79 -6.53 -6.47
N THR A 20 -0.01 -7.59 -6.48
CA THR A 20 -0.96 -7.87 -5.37
C THR A 20 -0.17 -8.32 -4.13
N PRO A 21 -0.20 -7.58 -3.01
CA PRO A 21 0.44 -7.99 -1.79
C PRO A 21 -0.32 -9.19 -1.19
N LEU A 22 0.41 -10.13 -0.61
CA LEU A 22 -0.18 -11.25 0.12
C LEU A 22 -0.75 -10.79 1.46
N ASP A 23 -0.05 -9.87 2.11
CA ASP A 23 -0.47 -9.28 3.38
C ASP A 23 0.11 -7.88 3.54
N TYR A 24 -0.53 -7.05 4.37
CA TYR A 24 -0.03 -5.72 4.69
C TYR A 24 -0.50 -5.27 6.08
N LEU A 25 0.38 -4.58 6.80
CA LEU A 25 0.13 -4.04 8.12
C LEU A 25 0.64 -2.61 8.21
N GLN A 26 -0.28 -1.67 8.36
CA GLN A 26 0.07 -0.30 8.70
C GLN A 26 0.17 -0.18 10.22
N ARG A 27 1.29 0.37 10.69
CA ARG A 27 1.52 0.66 12.11
C ARG A 27 1.12 2.10 12.44
N VAL A 28 0.93 2.36 13.73
CA VAL A 28 0.51 3.66 14.27
C VAL A 28 1.54 4.77 14.08
N ASP A 29 2.82 4.43 13.93
CA ASP A 29 3.92 5.34 13.59
C ASP A 29 3.91 5.73 12.10
N GLY A 30 2.99 5.18 11.31
CA GLY A 30 2.83 5.46 9.88
C GLY A 30 3.63 4.54 8.97
N THR A 31 4.44 3.66 9.54
CA THR A 31 5.21 2.64 8.82
C THR A 31 4.28 1.57 8.24
N LEU A 32 4.55 1.11 7.02
CA LEU A 32 3.77 0.08 6.34
C LEU A 32 4.64 -1.14 6.08
N VAL A 33 4.24 -2.26 6.66
CA VAL A 33 4.83 -3.57 6.40
C VAL A 33 4.01 -4.21 5.29
N VAL A 34 4.64 -4.67 4.21
CA VAL A 34 3.97 -5.33 3.09
C VAL A 34 4.67 -6.65 2.81
N ILE A 35 3.89 -7.71 2.63
CA ILE A 35 4.36 -8.99 2.09
C ILE A 35 4.05 -8.98 0.60
N GLY A 36 5.09 -8.86 -0.22
CA GLY A 36 4.98 -8.86 -1.66
C GLY A 36 4.51 -10.22 -2.21
N PRO A 37 4.17 -10.28 -3.51
CA PRO A 37 3.68 -11.50 -4.16
C PRO A 37 4.69 -12.65 -4.15
N GLU A 38 5.99 -12.33 -4.10
CA GLU A 38 7.07 -13.32 -3.97
C GLU A 38 7.22 -13.88 -2.54
N GLY A 39 6.35 -13.49 -1.60
CA GLY A 39 6.48 -13.82 -0.17
C GLY A 39 7.56 -13.02 0.56
N ARG A 40 8.17 -12.02 -0.10
CA ARG A 40 9.17 -11.14 0.50
C ARG A 40 8.51 -10.07 1.36
N LYS A 41 8.97 -9.94 2.61
CA LYS A 41 8.56 -8.89 3.52
C LYS A 41 9.37 -7.62 3.28
N VAL A 42 8.69 -6.52 2.97
CA VAL A 42 9.28 -5.20 2.80
C VAL A 42 8.65 -4.25 3.81
N VAL A 43 9.47 -3.37 4.39
CA VAL A 43 9.02 -2.36 5.36
C VAL A 43 9.25 -0.99 4.76
N PHE A 44 8.18 -0.21 4.60
CA PHE A 44 8.20 1.14 4.09
C PHE A 44 7.99 2.12 5.22
N THR A 45 8.82 3.15 5.27
CA THR A 45 8.71 4.24 6.24
C THR A 45 7.47 5.08 5.99
N ALA A 46 7.02 5.81 7.01
CA ALA A 46 5.89 6.74 6.88
C ALA A 46 6.08 7.77 5.74
N ALA A 47 7.33 8.19 5.48
CA ALA A 47 7.65 9.10 4.38
C ALA A 47 7.43 8.46 3.00
N GLU A 48 7.85 7.21 2.82
CA GLU A 48 7.67 6.46 1.57
C GLU A 48 6.19 6.15 1.32
N VAL A 49 5.47 5.77 2.37
CA VAL A 49 4.02 5.53 2.30
C VAL A 49 3.28 6.80 1.90
N ARG A 50 3.63 7.96 2.48
CA ARG A 50 3.04 9.26 2.10
C ARG A 50 3.31 9.58 0.64
N LYS A 51 4.55 9.43 0.16
CA LYS A 51 4.88 9.65 -1.26
C LYS A 51 4.07 8.74 -2.18
N ALA A 52 3.89 7.47 -1.82
CA ALA A 52 3.10 6.52 -2.60
C ALA A 52 1.59 6.86 -2.58
N VAL A 53 1.06 7.28 -1.43
CA VAL A 53 -0.33 7.77 -1.30
C VAL A 53 -0.55 9.02 -2.18
N GLU A 54 0.36 9.99 -2.12
CA GLU A 54 0.25 11.22 -2.93
C GLU A 54 0.32 10.91 -4.42
N LYS A 55 1.26 10.07 -4.84
CA LYS A 55 1.38 9.63 -6.24
C LYS A 55 0.10 8.96 -6.73
N GLN A 56 -0.50 8.11 -5.91
CA GLN A 56 -1.72 7.40 -6.28
C GLN A 56 -2.96 8.31 -6.32
N LYS A 57 -3.00 9.35 -5.48
CA LYS A 57 -4.06 10.36 -5.51
C LYS A 57 -4.00 11.21 -6.78
N VAL A 58 -2.80 11.49 -7.28
CA VAL A 58 -2.58 12.23 -8.54
C VAL A 58 -2.97 11.37 -9.75
N GLU A 59 -2.68 10.07 -9.73
CA GLU A 59 -2.96 9.16 -10.86
C GLU A 59 -4.44 8.73 -10.95
N GLY A 60 -5.22 8.88 -9.86
CA GLY A 60 -6.68 8.65 -9.84
C GLY A 60 -7.53 9.81 -10.39
N ILE A 61 -6.91 10.88 -10.88
CA ILE A 61 -7.56 11.99 -11.60
C ILE A 61 -7.14 11.90 -13.07
N LYS A 62 -7.62 10.88 -13.78
CA LYS A 62 -7.60 10.86 -15.24
C LYS A 62 -8.74 10.02 -15.79
#